data_AF-A0A7Y7J152-F1
#
_entry.id   AF-A0A7Y7J152-F1
#
_cell.length_a   1.000
_cell.length_b   1.000
_cell.length_c   1.000
_cell.angle_alpha   90.00
_cell.angle_beta   90.00
_cell.angle_gamma   90.00
#
_symmetry.space_group_name_H-M   'P 1'
#
loop_
_entity.id
_entity.type
_entity.pdbx_description
1 polymer ?
#
loop_
_entity_poly.entity_id
_entity_poly.type
_entity_poly.pdbx_seq_one_letter_code
_entity_poly.pdbx_strand_id
1 'polypeptide(L)'
;PNHAPLTVAEQFGTLESLFPGRIDLGLGRAPGSDQETMRALRRDPASADRFPQDVVELLHYFDEPVPGQRVRAVPGAGLDIPVWLLGSSLFSAQLAAHLGLPFAFASHFAPDQMEQAVTLYRQLFTPSPRLAQPYVMLGLNVIAADSDDAARMLFTSHQQQFVALRRGMPGQFPPPVASTEGLWSQMERAGVERALACAVV
;
A
#
# COMPACT_ATOMS: atom_id res chain seq x y z
N PRO A 1 -3.61 10.81 3.51
CA PRO A 1 -4.31 11.39 4.68
C PRO A 1 -3.41 12.12 5.69
N ASN A 2 -2.13 11.74 5.86
CA ASN A 2 -1.23 12.34 6.85
C ASN A 2 -0.49 13.60 6.36
N HIS A 3 -0.45 13.83 5.04
CA HIS A 3 0.26 14.94 4.40
C HIS A 3 -0.73 15.79 3.59
N ALA A 4 -0.43 17.08 3.41
CA ALA A 4 -1.22 17.94 2.53
C ALA A 4 -0.92 17.57 1.06
N PRO A 5 -1.92 17.47 0.17
CA PRO A 5 -1.71 17.13 -1.23
C PRO A 5 -0.66 18.01 -1.92
N LEU A 6 -0.71 19.33 -1.72
CA LEU A 6 0.27 20.27 -2.29
C LEU A 6 1.72 19.92 -1.90
N THR A 7 1.98 19.63 -0.63
CA THR A 7 3.32 19.26 -0.16
C THR A 7 3.80 17.95 -0.81
N VAL A 8 2.90 16.97 -0.97
CA VAL A 8 3.25 15.72 -1.64
C VAL A 8 3.57 15.97 -3.12
N ALA A 9 2.78 16.81 -3.80
CA ALA A 9 3.03 17.19 -5.19
C ALA A 9 4.39 17.88 -5.35
N GLU A 10 4.75 18.80 -4.46
CA GLU A 10 6.05 19.49 -4.50
C GLU A 10 7.23 18.56 -4.24
N GLN A 11 7.09 17.64 -3.29
CA GLN A 11 8.14 16.66 -2.98
C GLN A 11 8.37 15.71 -4.14
N PHE A 12 7.30 15.14 -4.69
CA PHE A 12 7.41 14.22 -5.83
C PHE A 12 7.79 14.96 -7.11
N GLY A 13 7.32 16.18 -7.31
CA GLY A 13 7.78 17.05 -8.39
C GLY A 13 9.27 17.35 -8.32
N THR A 14 9.82 17.49 -7.11
CA THR A 14 11.26 17.67 -6.90
C THR A 14 12.02 16.40 -7.25
N LEU A 15 11.53 15.24 -6.79
CA LEU A 15 12.14 13.94 -7.12
C LEU A 15 12.13 13.69 -8.63
N GLU A 16 11.00 13.93 -9.31
CA GLU A 16 10.88 13.74 -10.76
C GLU A 16 11.78 14.70 -11.53
N SER A 17 11.90 15.96 -11.08
CA SER A 17 12.81 16.93 -11.71
C SER A 17 14.29 16.52 -11.58
N LEU A 18 14.65 15.83 -10.49
CA LEU A 18 16.02 15.35 -10.26
C LEU A 18 16.29 13.99 -10.93
N PHE A 19 15.28 13.13 -11.03
CA PHE A 19 15.38 11.77 -11.56
C PHE A 19 14.26 11.46 -12.58
N PRO A 20 14.26 12.12 -13.75
CA PRO A 20 13.14 12.02 -14.68
C PRO A 20 12.86 10.59 -15.13
N GLY A 21 11.59 10.20 -15.15
CA GLY A 21 11.11 8.88 -15.58
C GLY A 21 11.47 7.73 -14.64
N ARG A 22 11.86 8.02 -13.39
CA ARG A 22 12.26 7.01 -12.39
C ARG A 22 11.44 7.04 -11.11
N ILE A 23 10.44 7.91 -11.00
CA ILE A 23 9.69 8.15 -9.77
C ILE A 23 8.24 7.67 -9.94
N ASP A 24 7.82 6.74 -9.09
CA ASP A 24 6.42 6.35 -8.92
C ASP A 24 5.88 6.90 -7.60
N LEU A 25 4.68 7.46 -7.61
CA LEU A 25 3.98 7.95 -6.43
C LEU A 25 2.93 6.96 -5.95
N GLY A 26 3.27 6.21 -4.89
CA GLY A 26 2.33 5.31 -4.21
C GLY A 26 1.48 6.01 -3.15
N LEU A 27 0.15 5.94 -3.29
CA LEU A 27 -0.82 6.51 -2.35
C LEU A 27 -1.58 5.42 -1.60
N GLY A 28 -1.36 5.35 -0.28
CA GLY A 28 -2.10 4.45 0.61
C GLY A 28 -3.06 5.19 1.54
N ARG A 29 -4.24 4.62 1.76
CA ARG A 29 -5.12 5.04 2.85
C ARG A 29 -4.56 4.48 4.16
N ALA A 30 -3.71 5.24 4.84
CA ALA A 30 -3.33 4.94 6.22
C ALA A 30 -4.49 5.36 7.15
N PRO A 31 -5.26 4.43 7.76
CA PRO A 31 -6.37 4.78 8.64
C PRO A 31 -5.92 5.41 9.98
N GLY A 32 -4.60 5.49 10.20
CA GLY A 32 -3.98 6.11 11.37
C GLY A 32 -2.83 5.24 11.89
N SER A 33 -1.83 5.89 12.48
CA SER A 33 -0.88 5.21 13.38
C SER A 33 -1.50 5.11 14.78
N ASP A 34 -0.77 4.62 15.77
CA ASP A 34 -1.14 4.74 17.19
C ASP A 34 -1.52 6.20 17.56
N GLN A 35 -2.34 6.36 18.61
CA GLN A 35 -2.87 7.68 18.99
C GLN A 35 -1.77 8.70 19.30
N GLU A 36 -0.63 8.28 19.83
CA GLU A 36 0.47 9.17 20.18
C GLU A 36 1.12 9.71 18.89
N THR A 37 1.36 8.85 17.91
CA THR A 37 1.85 9.25 16.59
C THR A 37 0.85 10.15 15.86
N MET A 38 -0.45 9.84 15.89
CA MET A 38 -1.47 10.70 15.26
C MET A 38 -1.52 12.10 15.89
N ARG A 39 -1.37 12.20 17.22
CA ARG A 39 -1.24 13.48 17.93
C ARG A 39 0.03 14.22 17.52
N ALA A 40 1.16 13.53 17.39
CA ALA A 40 2.42 14.12 16.95
C ALA A 40 2.33 14.68 15.52
N LEU A 41 1.63 13.98 14.63
CA LEU A 41 1.34 14.43 13.26
C LEU A 41 0.34 15.60 13.20
N ARG A 42 -0.30 15.94 14.33
CA ARG A 42 -1.33 17.00 14.45
C ARG A 42 -2.47 16.82 13.45
N ARG A 43 -2.90 15.57 13.23
CA ARG A 43 -3.96 15.22 12.29
C ARG A 43 -5.25 14.84 13.00
N ASP A 44 -6.35 15.27 12.41
CA ASP A 44 -7.69 14.86 12.81
C ASP A 44 -7.91 13.37 12.47
N PRO A 45 -8.41 12.54 13.40
CA PRO A 45 -8.82 11.16 13.13
C PRO A 45 -9.73 11.00 11.91
N ALA A 46 -10.57 12.00 11.59
CA ALA A 46 -11.44 11.99 10.41
C ALA A 46 -10.70 12.26 9.08
N SER A 47 -9.39 12.51 9.10
CA SER A 47 -8.60 12.80 7.89
C SER A 47 -8.54 11.63 6.91
N ALA A 48 -8.76 10.39 7.36
CA ALA A 48 -8.81 9.22 6.48
C ALA A 48 -10.04 9.22 5.56
N ASP A 49 -11.11 9.91 5.94
CA ASP A 49 -12.35 9.99 5.14
C ASP A 49 -12.24 11.01 4.00
N ARG A 50 -11.29 11.96 4.12
CA ARG A 50 -10.94 12.91 3.05
C ARG A 50 -10.00 12.34 2.00
N PHE A 51 -9.54 11.11 2.17
CA PHE A 51 -8.53 10.52 1.29
C PHE A 51 -8.91 10.54 -0.21
N PRO A 52 -10.15 10.21 -0.62
CA PRO A 52 -10.54 10.34 -2.03
C PRO A 52 -10.38 11.75 -2.59
N GLN A 53 -10.77 12.76 -1.81
CA GLN A 53 -10.65 14.16 -2.19
C GLN A 53 -9.18 14.59 -2.25
N ASP A 54 -8.37 14.16 -1.28
CA ASP A 54 -6.92 14.41 -1.26
C ASP A 54 -6.23 13.85 -2.53
N VAL A 55 -6.64 12.65 -2.98
CA VAL A 55 -6.10 12.03 -4.20
C VAL A 55 -6.47 12.87 -5.43
N VAL A 56 -7.74 13.28 -5.56
CA VAL A 56 -8.19 14.11 -6.69
C VAL A 56 -7.47 15.46 -6.70
N GLU A 57 -7.34 16.10 -5.54
CA GLU A 57 -6.61 17.36 -5.40
C GLU A 57 -5.13 17.19 -5.79
N LEU A 58 -4.49 16.09 -5.36
CA LEU A 58 -3.10 15.79 -5.68
C LEU A 58 -2.90 15.59 -7.19
N LEU A 59 -3.77 14.84 -7.85
CA LEU A 59 -3.72 14.63 -9.29
C LEU A 59 -3.84 15.96 -10.05
N HIS A 60 -4.71 16.85 -9.58
CA HIS A 60 -4.88 18.16 -10.16
C HIS A 60 -3.62 19.04 -10.05
N TYR A 61 -2.82 18.89 -8.99
CA TYR A 61 -1.56 19.62 -8.87
C TYR A 61 -0.50 19.21 -9.90
N PHE A 62 -0.63 18.03 -10.51
CA PHE A 62 0.26 17.58 -11.59
C PHE A 62 -0.24 17.96 -12.99
N ASP A 63 -1.51 18.36 -13.13
CA ASP A 63 -2.04 18.82 -14.41
C ASP A 63 -1.39 20.15 -14.85
N GLU A 64 -1.51 20.47 -16.14
CA GLU A 64 -1.04 21.74 -16.69
C GLU A 64 -1.74 22.94 -16.01
N PRO A 65 -0.97 23.94 -15.51
CA PRO A 65 -1.56 25.08 -14.83
C PRO A 65 -2.50 25.90 -15.72
N VAL A 66 -3.68 26.24 -15.22
CA VAL A 66 -4.63 27.10 -15.92
C VAL A 66 -4.37 28.60 -15.65
N PRO A 67 -4.74 29.51 -16.59
CA PRO A 67 -4.65 30.94 -16.36
C PRO A 67 -5.42 31.37 -15.11
N GLY A 68 -4.79 32.18 -14.25
CA GLY A 68 -5.39 32.66 -13.00
C GLY A 68 -5.34 31.69 -11.81
N GLN A 69 -4.78 30.48 -11.98
CA GLN A 69 -4.59 29.53 -10.89
C GLN A 69 -3.61 30.07 -9.84
N ARG A 70 -4.10 30.27 -8.62
CA ARG A 70 -3.35 30.88 -7.51
C ARG A 70 -2.40 29.92 -6.79
N VAL A 71 -2.75 28.64 -6.72
CA VAL A 71 -1.98 27.61 -6.01
C VAL A 71 -1.51 26.56 -7.01
N ARG A 72 -0.21 26.31 -7.04
CA ARG A 72 0.47 25.39 -7.97
C ARG A 72 1.56 24.66 -7.21
N ALA A 73 1.76 23.39 -7.50
CA ALA A 73 2.92 22.66 -7.00
C ALA A 73 4.16 23.10 -7.77
N VAL A 74 5.15 23.66 -7.07
CA VAL A 74 6.41 24.11 -7.69
C VAL A 74 7.60 23.51 -6.93
N PRO A 75 8.38 22.60 -7.55
CA PRO A 75 8.12 21.92 -8.83
C PRO A 75 6.95 20.92 -8.72
N GLY A 76 6.33 20.52 -9.82
CA GLY A 76 5.27 19.51 -9.80
C GLY A 76 4.21 19.72 -10.88
N ALA A 77 3.74 20.95 -11.05
CA ALA A 77 2.71 21.24 -12.02
C ALA A 77 3.18 20.99 -13.46
N GLY A 78 2.37 20.29 -14.25
CA GLY A 78 2.69 19.84 -15.61
C GLY A 78 3.63 18.64 -15.69
N LEU A 79 4.05 18.04 -14.57
CA LEU A 79 4.88 16.83 -14.60
C LEU A 79 4.03 15.57 -14.70
N ASP A 80 4.43 14.65 -15.58
CA ASP A 80 3.80 13.33 -15.72
C ASP A 80 4.43 12.35 -14.74
N ILE A 81 3.91 12.32 -13.51
CA ILE A 81 4.36 11.41 -12.45
C ILE A 81 3.35 10.25 -12.33
N PRO A 82 3.76 8.99 -12.57
CA PRO A 82 2.89 7.83 -12.38
C PRO A 82 2.36 7.74 -10.95
N VAL A 83 1.04 7.70 -10.79
CA VAL A 83 0.37 7.59 -9.49
C VAL A 83 -0.27 6.23 -9.32
N TRP A 84 0.09 5.53 -8.25
CA TRP A 84 -0.44 4.23 -7.86
C TRP A 84 -1.34 4.33 -6.64
N LEU A 85 -2.49 3.66 -6.67
CA LEU A 85 -3.31 3.47 -5.48
C LEU A 85 -2.92 2.15 -4.81
N LEU A 86 -2.48 2.24 -3.55
CA LEU A 86 -2.10 1.09 -2.73
C LEU A 86 -3.23 0.81 -1.76
N GLY A 87 -3.61 -0.47 -1.62
CA GLY A 87 -4.67 -0.84 -0.70
C GLY A 87 -4.68 -2.29 -0.26
N SER A 88 -5.33 -2.54 0.86
CA SER A 88 -5.61 -3.86 1.43
C SER A 88 -7.12 -4.06 1.67
N SER A 89 -7.96 -3.32 0.95
CA SER A 89 -9.42 -3.33 1.09
C SER A 89 -10.15 -3.07 -0.21
N LEU A 90 -11.42 -3.47 -0.26
CA LEU A 90 -12.33 -3.21 -1.39
C LEU A 90 -12.51 -1.72 -1.69
N PHE A 91 -12.47 -0.86 -0.67
CA PHE A 91 -12.56 0.59 -0.83
C PHE A 91 -11.48 1.14 -1.77
N SER A 92 -10.22 0.73 -1.55
CA SER A 92 -9.10 1.23 -2.35
C SER A 92 -9.18 0.71 -3.79
N ALA A 93 -9.65 -0.52 -3.97
CA ALA A 93 -9.91 -1.10 -5.30
C ALA A 93 -10.99 -0.31 -6.05
N GLN A 94 -12.09 0.04 -5.39
CA GLN A 94 -13.14 0.88 -5.98
C GLN A 94 -12.61 2.27 -6.33
N LEU A 95 -11.88 2.92 -5.41
CA LEU A 95 -11.35 4.26 -5.67
C LEU A 95 -10.38 4.27 -6.86
N ALA A 96 -9.45 3.31 -6.93
CA ALA A 96 -8.52 3.19 -8.05
C ALA A 96 -9.24 2.96 -9.38
N ALA A 97 -10.29 2.13 -9.37
CA ALA A 97 -11.10 1.84 -10.55
C ALA A 97 -11.86 3.07 -11.07
N HIS A 98 -12.50 3.84 -10.18
CA HIS A 98 -13.28 5.02 -10.55
C HIS A 98 -12.39 6.18 -11.04
N LEU A 99 -11.18 6.32 -10.48
CA LEU A 99 -10.22 7.34 -10.91
C LEU A 99 -9.39 6.91 -12.13
N GLY A 100 -9.55 5.65 -12.59
CA GLY A 100 -8.76 5.10 -13.69
C GLY A 100 -7.26 5.12 -13.41
N LEU A 101 -6.87 4.64 -12.22
CA LEU A 101 -5.47 4.59 -11.77
C LEU A 101 -4.99 3.13 -11.67
N PRO A 102 -3.68 2.88 -11.79
CA PRO A 102 -3.12 1.57 -11.50
C PRO A 102 -3.27 1.23 -10.01
N PHE A 103 -3.50 -0.05 -9.71
CA PHE A 103 -3.83 -0.52 -8.37
C PHE A 103 -2.83 -1.56 -7.86
N ALA A 104 -2.30 -1.37 -6.65
CA ALA A 104 -1.43 -2.33 -5.98
C ALA A 104 -2.11 -2.88 -4.72
N PHE A 105 -2.41 -4.18 -4.70
CA PHE A 105 -3.07 -4.83 -3.57
C PHE A 105 -2.05 -5.49 -2.62
N ALA A 106 -2.12 -5.16 -1.34
CA ALA A 106 -1.24 -5.72 -0.30
C ALA A 106 -1.84 -7.02 0.30
N SER A 107 -1.69 -8.13 -0.43
CA SER A 107 -2.21 -9.44 -0.01
C SER A 107 -1.51 -9.99 1.24
N HIS A 108 -0.28 -9.57 1.52
CA HIS A 108 0.41 -9.89 2.78
C HIS A 108 -0.25 -9.28 4.03
N PHE A 109 -1.15 -8.30 3.87
CA PHE A 109 -1.96 -7.74 4.97
C PHE A 109 -3.40 -8.26 4.99
N ALA A 110 -4.02 -8.43 3.82
CA ALA A 110 -5.43 -8.82 3.70
C ALA A 110 -5.62 -9.93 2.64
N PRO A 111 -5.07 -11.13 2.87
CA PRO A 111 -5.06 -12.20 1.86
C PRO A 111 -6.48 -12.60 1.43
N ASP A 112 -7.41 -12.70 2.39
CA ASP A 112 -8.80 -13.09 2.14
C ASP A 112 -9.56 -12.14 1.18
N GLN A 113 -9.13 -10.88 1.09
CA GLN A 113 -9.79 -9.88 0.25
C GLN A 113 -9.17 -9.74 -1.14
N MET A 114 -8.04 -10.41 -1.41
CA MET A 114 -7.25 -10.20 -2.63
C MET A 114 -8.07 -10.45 -3.90
N GLU A 115 -8.64 -11.63 -4.05
CA GLU A 115 -9.38 -12.00 -5.27
C GLU A 115 -10.58 -11.08 -5.51
N GLN A 116 -11.32 -10.78 -4.44
CA GLN A 116 -12.48 -9.90 -4.50
C GLN A 116 -12.08 -8.47 -4.88
N ALA A 117 -11.00 -7.93 -4.28
CA ALA A 117 -10.51 -6.59 -4.58
C ALA A 117 -10.02 -6.46 -6.03
N VAL A 118 -9.27 -7.45 -6.53
CA VAL A 118 -8.79 -7.46 -7.93
C VAL A 118 -9.95 -7.58 -8.91
N THR A 119 -10.92 -8.45 -8.62
CA THR A 119 -12.12 -8.62 -9.45
C THR A 119 -12.92 -7.31 -9.51
N LEU A 120 -13.16 -6.70 -8.36
CA LEU A 120 -13.88 -5.45 -8.24
C LEU A 120 -13.19 -4.29 -8.97
N TYR A 121 -11.86 -4.17 -8.82
CA TYR A 121 -11.07 -3.17 -9.53
C TYR A 121 -11.25 -3.30 -11.05
N ARG A 122 -11.09 -4.52 -11.59
CA ARG A 122 -11.22 -4.78 -13.03
C ARG A 122 -12.64 -4.52 -13.55
N GLN A 123 -13.67 -4.88 -12.78
CA GLN A 123 -15.07 -4.72 -13.18
C GLN A 123 -15.52 -3.27 -13.21
N LEU A 124 -15.03 -2.44 -12.28
CA LEU A 124 -15.46 -1.05 -12.13
C LEU A 124 -14.53 -0.06 -12.84
N PHE A 125 -13.45 -0.54 -13.47
CA PHE A 125 -12.42 0.32 -14.03
C PHE A 125 -12.98 1.24 -15.11
N THR A 126 -12.75 2.54 -14.93
CA THR A 126 -13.05 3.56 -15.92
C THR A 126 -11.74 4.12 -16.47
N PRO A 127 -11.47 4.02 -17.78
CA PRO A 127 -10.28 4.61 -18.39
C PRO A 127 -10.16 6.11 -18.08
N SER A 128 -8.93 6.58 -17.89
CA SER A 128 -8.61 7.98 -17.63
C SER A 128 -7.49 8.45 -18.57
N PRO A 129 -7.19 9.77 -18.62
CA PRO A 129 -6.01 10.26 -19.33
C PRO A 129 -4.68 9.61 -18.89
N ARG A 130 -4.64 9.02 -17.69
CA ARG A 130 -3.45 8.42 -17.08
C ARG A 130 -3.34 6.91 -17.34
N LEU A 131 -4.45 6.22 -17.60
CA LEU A 131 -4.45 4.76 -17.80
C LEU A 131 -5.64 4.30 -18.66
N ALA A 132 -5.32 3.64 -19.78
CA ALA A 132 -6.31 3.19 -20.76
C ALA A 132 -7.00 1.86 -20.42
N GLN A 133 -6.34 0.98 -19.65
CA GLN A 133 -6.83 -0.35 -19.30
C GLN A 133 -6.45 -0.69 -17.85
N PRO A 134 -7.23 -1.53 -17.14
CA PRO A 134 -6.93 -1.87 -15.75
C PRO A 134 -5.52 -2.45 -15.61
N TYR A 135 -4.74 -1.89 -14.69
CA TYR A 135 -3.38 -2.35 -14.42
C TYR A 135 -3.22 -2.62 -12.92
N VAL A 136 -2.93 -3.88 -12.58
CA VAL A 136 -2.92 -4.36 -11.21
C VAL A 136 -1.60 -5.02 -10.85
N MET A 137 -1.11 -4.73 -9.64
CA MET A 137 0.06 -5.34 -9.03
C MET A 137 -0.33 -6.00 -7.70
N LEU A 138 0.30 -7.12 -7.35
CA LEU A 138 0.13 -7.79 -6.06
C LEU A 138 1.41 -7.65 -5.23
N GLY A 139 1.29 -7.10 -4.03
CA GLY A 139 2.35 -7.09 -3.03
C GLY A 139 2.30 -8.36 -2.19
N LEU A 140 3.20 -9.30 -2.45
CA LEU A 140 3.26 -10.63 -1.84
C LEU A 140 4.54 -10.79 -1.00
N ASN A 141 4.48 -11.61 0.04
CA ASN A 141 5.67 -12.07 0.72
C ASN A 141 6.30 -13.20 -0.10
N VAL A 142 7.59 -13.10 -0.40
CA VAL A 142 8.34 -14.13 -1.13
C VAL A 142 9.55 -14.53 -0.29
N ILE A 143 9.66 -15.82 0.02
CA ILE A 143 10.78 -16.41 0.73
C ILE A 143 11.42 -17.40 -0.25
N ALA A 144 12.57 -17.03 -0.79
CA ALA A 144 13.29 -17.86 -1.76
C ALA A 144 14.62 -18.33 -1.17
N ALA A 145 14.99 -19.57 -1.47
CA ALA A 145 16.27 -20.17 -1.12
C ALA A 145 16.69 -21.17 -2.20
N ASP A 146 17.90 -21.74 -2.08
CA ASP A 146 18.41 -22.73 -3.02
C ASP A 146 17.61 -24.06 -3.01
N SER A 147 16.74 -24.26 -2.02
CA SER A 147 15.82 -25.40 -1.95
C SER A 147 14.55 -25.05 -1.17
N ASP A 148 13.45 -25.75 -1.45
CA ASP A 148 12.19 -25.60 -0.74
C ASP A 148 12.34 -25.79 0.78
N ASP A 149 13.17 -26.74 1.22
CA ASP A 149 13.36 -26.99 2.65
C ASP A 149 14.07 -25.83 3.34
N ALA A 150 15.06 -25.22 2.67
CA ALA A 150 15.70 -24.00 3.16
C ALA A 150 14.71 -22.82 3.17
N ALA A 151 13.87 -22.68 2.15
CA ALA A 151 12.86 -21.63 2.09
C ALA A 151 11.82 -21.79 3.22
N ARG A 152 11.34 -23.02 3.45
CA ARG A 152 10.43 -23.36 4.58
C ARG A 152 11.08 -23.07 5.93
N MET A 153 12.36 -23.38 6.11
CA MET A 153 13.09 -23.05 7.33
C MET A 153 13.15 -21.53 7.53
N LEU A 154 13.52 -20.76 6.51
CA LEU A 154 13.55 -19.29 6.57
C LEU A 154 12.16 -18.68 6.84
N PHE A 155 11.11 -19.27 6.27
CA PHE A 155 9.74 -18.82 6.45
C PHE A 155 9.27 -18.88 7.91
N THR A 156 9.85 -19.76 8.73
CA THR A 156 9.51 -19.86 10.15
C THR A 156 9.75 -18.56 10.91
N SER A 157 10.69 -17.69 10.49
CA SER A 157 10.89 -16.37 11.08
C SER A 157 9.66 -15.48 10.92
N HIS A 158 9.05 -15.46 9.73
CA HIS A 158 7.86 -14.66 9.44
C HIS A 158 6.64 -15.19 10.21
N GLN A 159 6.51 -16.51 10.31
CA GLN A 159 5.44 -17.15 11.09
C GLN A 159 5.57 -16.81 12.60
N GLN A 160 6.78 -16.88 13.15
CA GLN A 160 7.06 -16.50 14.55
C GLN A 160 6.74 -15.02 14.80
N GLN A 161 7.14 -14.12 13.89
CA GLN A 161 6.83 -12.70 14.00
C GLN A 161 5.32 -12.43 14.03
N PHE A 162 4.56 -13.13 13.16
CA PHE A 162 3.10 -13.01 13.14
C PHE A 162 2.47 -13.43 14.47
N VAL A 163 2.90 -14.56 15.03
CA VAL A 163 2.40 -15.04 16.34
C VAL A 163 2.75 -14.05 17.45
N ALA A 164 3.98 -13.54 17.49
CA ALA A 164 4.40 -12.56 18.47
C ALA A 164 3.55 -11.27 18.39
N LEU A 165 3.26 -10.78 17.18
CA LEU A 165 2.39 -9.64 16.96
C LEU A 165 0.96 -9.91 17.48
N ARG A 166 0.41 -11.09 17.20
CA ARG A 166 -0.92 -11.50 17.69
C ARG A 166 -1.00 -11.63 19.21
N ARG A 167 0.12 -11.99 19.86
CA ARG A 167 0.26 -12.02 21.32
C ARG A 167 0.49 -10.63 21.94
N GLY A 168 0.59 -9.56 21.15
CA GLY A 168 0.87 -8.21 21.64
C GLY A 168 2.32 -8.02 22.09
N MET A 169 3.24 -8.86 21.60
CA MET A 169 4.67 -8.81 21.91
C MET A 169 5.48 -8.52 20.64
N PRO A 170 5.32 -7.34 20.01
CA PRO A 170 6.13 -6.99 18.85
C PRO A 170 7.61 -6.94 19.25
N GLY A 171 8.48 -7.42 18.37
CA GLY A 171 9.90 -7.51 18.63
C GLY A 171 10.72 -7.54 17.35
N GLN A 172 12.03 -7.79 17.51
CA GLN A 172 12.92 -7.98 16.37
C GLN A 172 12.50 -9.20 15.54
N PHE A 173 12.89 -9.21 14.28
CA PHE A 173 12.64 -10.33 13.38
C PHE A 173 13.37 -11.58 13.93
N PRO A 174 12.65 -12.65 14.32
CA PRO A 174 13.25 -13.78 15.01
C PRO A 174 14.08 -14.64 14.05
N PRO A 175 15.13 -15.32 14.53
CA PRO A 175 15.88 -16.27 13.69
C PRO A 175 14.99 -17.46 13.28
N PRO A 176 15.29 -18.10 12.14
CA PRO A 176 14.56 -19.28 11.69
C PRO A 176 14.82 -20.47 12.62
N VAL A 177 13.82 -21.33 12.74
CA VAL A 177 13.87 -22.54 13.57
C VAL A 177 13.75 -23.79 12.70
N ALA A 178 14.36 -24.89 13.14
CA ALA A 178 14.27 -26.17 12.44
C ALA A 178 12.89 -26.83 12.54
N SER A 179 12.12 -26.51 13.59
CA SER A 179 10.76 -27.00 13.79
C SER A 179 9.90 -25.93 14.44
N THR A 180 8.66 -25.82 13.96
CA THR A 180 7.63 -24.96 14.55
C THR A 180 6.78 -25.68 15.61
N GLU A 181 7.06 -26.95 15.87
CA GLU A 181 6.33 -27.76 16.84
C GLU A 181 6.48 -27.16 18.25
N GLY A 182 5.34 -27.02 18.95
CA GLY A 182 5.31 -26.45 20.30
C GLY A 182 5.45 -24.92 20.39
N LEU A 183 5.71 -24.20 19.28
CA LEU A 183 5.84 -22.73 19.31
C LEU A 183 4.49 -22.01 19.45
N TRP A 184 3.43 -22.62 18.94
CA TRP A 184 2.09 -22.03 18.93
C TRP A 184 0.99 -23.09 19.02
N SER A 185 -0.17 -22.67 19.49
CA SER A 185 -1.39 -23.48 19.54
C SER A 185 -1.93 -23.77 18.14
N GLN A 186 -2.84 -24.74 18.01
CA GLN A 186 -3.52 -25.02 16.74
C GLN A 186 -4.31 -23.81 16.21
N MET A 187 -4.90 -23.01 17.11
CA MET A 187 -5.63 -21.79 16.73
C MET A 187 -4.70 -20.73 16.15
N GLU A 188 -3.53 -20.53 16.78
CA GLU A 188 -2.51 -19.61 16.28
C GLU A 188 -1.94 -20.07 14.93
N ARG A 189 -1.71 -21.39 14.78
CA ARG A 189 -1.29 -21.98 13.50
C ARG A 189 -2.28 -21.67 12.37
N ALA A 190 -3.57 -21.91 12.58
CA ALA A 190 -4.60 -21.61 11.60
C ALA A 190 -4.64 -20.10 11.26
N GLY A 191 -4.41 -19.24 12.26
CA GLY A 191 -4.28 -17.79 12.06
C GLY A 191 -3.08 -17.40 11.19
N VAL A 192 -1.92 -18.04 11.40
CA VAL A 192 -0.71 -17.86 10.58
C VAL A 192 -0.96 -18.32 9.15
N GLU A 193 -1.48 -19.54 8.97
CA GLU A 193 -1.76 -20.13 7.64
C GLU A 193 -2.71 -19.24 6.84
N ARG A 194 -3.77 -18.72 7.47
CA ARG A 194 -4.69 -17.78 6.83
C ARG A 194 -4.04 -16.44 6.49
N ALA A 195 -3.29 -15.85 7.42
CA ALA A 195 -2.67 -14.53 7.20
C ALA A 195 -1.54 -14.57 6.16
N LEU A 196 -0.89 -15.72 5.99
CA LEU A 196 0.21 -15.93 5.06
C LEU A 196 -0.20 -16.76 3.85
N ALA A 197 -1.50 -16.91 3.60
CA ALA A 197 -2.03 -17.75 2.52
C ALA A 197 -1.55 -17.34 1.11
N CYS A 198 -1.16 -16.08 0.94
CA CYS A 198 -0.61 -15.55 -0.33
C CYS A 198 0.92 -15.52 -0.36
N ALA A 199 1.63 -16.06 0.65
CA ALA A 199 3.08 -16.12 0.63
C ALA A 199 3.56 -17.14 -0.41
N VAL A 200 4.65 -16.81 -1.10
CA VAL A 200 5.38 -17.74 -1.99
C VAL A 200 6.62 -18.21 -1.24
N VAL A 201 6.73 -19.51 -1.03
CA VAL A 201 7.84 -20.17 -0.33
C VAL A 201 8.39 -21.27 -1.22
#